data_AF-A0A3B0YM44-F1
#
_entry.id   AF-A0A3B0YM44-F1
#
_cell.length_a   1.000
_cell.length_b   1.000
_cell.length_c   1.000
_cell.angle_alpha   90.00
_cell.angle_beta   90.00
_cell.angle_gamma   90.00
#
_symmetry.space_group_name_H-M   'P 1'
#
loop_
_entity.id
_entity.type
_entity.pdbx_description
1 polymer ?
#
loop_
_entity_poly.entity_id
_entity_poly.type
_entity_poly.pdbx_seq_one_letter_code
_entity_poly.pdbx_strand_id
1 'polypeptide(L)'
;LIWQPQMLKQMLISPGTSCSKIGSMLDENRSSIIAKIKNANKQLKELRSLSGKNADMIVHLMKKTREEQTAYNKNVESFQSSRLLLKRQAAKMLSSLSVESLDTLTNSTRRSMTGSWTTLGLKKGMQTFFEGSNDIMNKVLEHSEQARRLVKAIYNKFHIEHGLPAIEPKTFSLDRFKRRMEILGDEAEAFRKSPVTTMTEQGYVIKKFFISLVSQARNVFYKANQSAETWLREVMNPLVRQIKEHKTMMENRLKTLRKISESRDTLDAKTAALEKEELELQQQLKELNEIHQGINQASPFNTEEQSAA
;
A
#
# COMPACT_ATOMS: atom_id res chain seq x y z
N LEU A 1 56.67 2.02 14.08
CA LEU A 1 57.25 2.95 15.06
C LEU A 1 57.35 4.32 14.41
N ILE A 2 56.27 5.11 14.51
CA ILE A 2 56.23 6.49 13.98
C ILE A 2 56.78 7.37 15.09
N TRP A 3 57.99 7.89 14.92
CA TRP A 3 58.63 8.73 15.93
C TRP A 3 58.06 10.14 15.84
N GLN A 4 57.59 10.68 16.97
CA GLN A 4 56.97 12.01 17.07
C GLN A 4 57.99 13.12 16.73
N PRO A 5 57.55 14.28 16.20
CA PRO A 5 58.41 15.45 15.93
C PRO A 5 59.26 15.90 17.13
N GLN A 6 58.81 15.63 18.36
CA GLN A 6 59.56 15.89 19.59
C GLN A 6 60.83 15.02 19.74
N MET A 7 60.83 13.79 19.22
CA MET A 7 62.00 12.90 19.24
C MET A 7 63.10 13.39 18.29
N LEU A 8 62.72 13.96 17.13
CA LEU A 8 63.67 14.56 16.18
C LEU A 8 64.33 15.83 16.77
N LYS A 9 63.61 16.61 17.57
CA LYS A 9 64.17 17.76 18.32
C LYS A 9 65.16 17.34 19.41
N GLN A 10 64.96 16.22 20.09
CA GLN A 10 65.89 15.74 21.12
C GLN A 10 67.20 15.19 20.52
N MET A 11 67.17 14.59 19.33
CA MET A 11 68.38 14.08 18.67
C MET A 11 69.31 15.17 18.11
N LEU A 12 68.78 16.37 17.84
CA LEU A 12 69.57 17.56 17.46
C LEU A 12 70.58 18.00 18.54
N ILE A 13 70.42 17.53 19.78
CA ILE A 13 71.22 17.97 20.94
C ILE A 13 72.34 16.94 21.28
N SER A 14 72.37 15.76 20.65
CA SER A 14 73.36 14.72 20.96
C SER A 14 74.63 14.84 20.10
N PRO A 15 75.84 15.00 20.70
CA PRO A 15 77.09 15.09 19.96
C PRO A 15 77.49 13.70 19.42
N GLY A 16 77.24 13.45 18.14
CA GLY A 16 77.60 12.20 17.47
C GLY A 16 76.69 11.76 16.32
N THR A 17 75.60 12.48 16.05
CA THR A 17 74.68 12.14 14.94
C THR A 17 75.11 12.85 13.66
N SER A 18 75.75 12.14 12.71
CA SER A 18 76.15 12.70 11.41
C SER A 18 74.95 13.29 10.67
N CYS A 19 75.08 14.53 10.17
CA CYS A 19 74.06 15.23 9.36
C CYS A 19 73.46 14.37 8.25
N SER A 20 74.26 13.49 7.63
CA SER A 20 73.81 12.51 6.64
C SER A 20 72.72 11.55 7.14
N LYS A 21 72.80 11.09 8.40
CA LYS A 21 71.85 10.14 9.00
C LYS A 21 70.53 10.81 9.41
N ILE A 22 70.61 12.10 9.75
CA ILE A 22 69.42 12.94 10.01
C ILE A 22 68.73 13.27 8.68
N GLY A 23 69.48 13.60 7.63
CA GLY A 23 68.96 13.83 6.28
C GLY A 23 68.23 12.61 5.71
N SER A 24 68.82 11.41 5.79
CA SER A 24 68.18 10.18 5.30
C SER A 24 66.87 9.86 6.04
N MET A 25 66.83 10.07 7.36
CA MET A 25 65.61 9.89 8.16
C MET A 25 64.52 10.92 7.83
N LEU A 26 64.92 12.15 7.50
CA LEU A 26 64.00 13.21 7.10
C LEU A 26 63.40 12.93 5.72
N ASP A 27 64.21 12.43 4.79
CA ASP A 27 63.78 12.00 3.44
C ASP A 27 62.85 10.77 3.49
N GLU A 28 63.14 9.80 4.36
CA GLU A 28 62.25 8.65 4.61
C GLU A 28 60.89 9.09 5.19
N ASN A 29 60.88 10.02 6.14
CA ASN A 29 59.63 10.58 6.68
C ASN A 29 58.87 11.40 5.64
N ARG A 30 59.57 12.21 4.86
CA ARG A 30 58.99 13.02 3.78
C ARG A 30 58.33 12.14 2.72
N SER A 31 59.05 11.13 2.23
CA SER A 31 58.54 10.18 1.24
C SER A 31 57.35 9.38 1.77
N SER A 32 57.35 9.01 3.06
CA SER A 32 56.22 8.37 3.72
C SER A 32 54.98 9.28 3.76
N ILE A 33 55.12 10.54 4.13
CA ILE A 33 54.01 11.51 4.17
C ILE A 33 53.47 11.77 2.75
N ILE A 34 54.34 11.94 1.75
CA ILE A 34 53.94 12.10 0.34
C ILE A 34 53.13 10.88 -0.14
N ALA A 35 53.55 9.67 0.21
CA ALA A 35 52.83 8.45 -0.15
C ALA A 35 51.43 8.40 0.50
N LYS A 36 51.29 8.83 1.76
CA LYS A 36 49.99 8.92 2.45
C LYS A 36 49.06 9.94 1.80
N ILE A 37 49.56 11.13 1.46
CA ILE A 37 48.79 12.18 0.75
C ILE A 37 48.30 11.67 -0.62
N LYS A 38 49.15 10.98 -1.37
CA LYS A 38 48.77 10.39 -2.67
C LYS A 38 47.67 9.34 -2.53
N ASN A 39 47.72 8.52 -1.48
CA ASN A 39 46.71 7.52 -1.21
C ASN A 39 45.36 8.14 -0.77
N ALA A 40 45.40 9.12 0.13
CA ALA A 40 44.22 9.88 0.57
C ALA A 40 43.53 10.57 -0.63
N ASN A 41 44.30 11.21 -1.51
CA ASN A 41 43.78 11.84 -2.72
C ASN A 41 43.12 10.84 -3.70
N LYS A 42 43.68 9.63 -3.82
CA LYS A 42 43.07 8.57 -4.63
C LYS A 42 41.72 8.14 -4.05
N GLN A 43 41.66 7.92 -2.74
CA GLN A 43 40.43 7.55 -2.04
C GLN A 43 39.37 8.66 -2.11
N LEU A 44 39.76 9.94 -1.98
CA LEU A 44 38.86 11.08 -2.14
C LEU A 44 38.28 11.16 -3.56
N LYS A 45 39.11 10.92 -4.58
CA LYS A 45 38.64 10.91 -5.98
C LYS A 45 37.64 9.79 -6.24
N GLU A 46 37.86 8.61 -5.69
CA GLU A 46 36.94 7.48 -5.77
C GLU A 46 35.61 7.78 -5.05
N LEU A 47 35.65 8.32 -3.81
CA LEU A 47 34.46 8.66 -3.03
C LEU A 47 33.63 9.79 -3.66
N ARG A 48 34.27 10.87 -4.12
CA ARG A 48 33.58 12.00 -4.78
C ARG A 48 32.89 11.59 -6.09
N SER A 49 33.43 10.61 -6.81
CA SER A 49 32.82 10.07 -8.03
C SER A 49 31.48 9.37 -7.75
N LEU A 50 31.29 8.85 -6.53
CA LEU A 50 30.09 8.13 -6.11
C LEU A 50 29.00 9.05 -5.52
N SER A 51 29.35 10.21 -4.95
CA SER A 51 28.41 11.08 -4.21
C SER A 51 27.66 12.12 -5.09
N GLY A 52 28.34 12.76 -6.05
CA GLY A 52 27.92 14.07 -6.59
C GLY A 52 26.67 14.17 -7.48
N LYS A 53 26.25 13.12 -8.20
CA LYS A 53 25.11 13.21 -9.16
C LYS A 53 23.76 12.73 -8.61
N ASN A 54 23.75 12.06 -7.46
CA ASN A 54 22.57 11.34 -6.97
C ASN A 54 21.91 11.99 -5.72
N ALA A 55 22.56 12.96 -5.06
CA ALA A 55 22.09 13.52 -3.79
C ALA A 55 20.80 14.35 -3.93
N ASP A 56 20.80 15.37 -4.78
CA ASP A 56 19.63 16.24 -5.00
C ASP A 56 18.45 15.45 -5.58
N MET A 57 18.75 14.46 -6.43
CA MET A 57 17.76 13.57 -7.00
C MET A 57 17.05 12.73 -5.93
N ILE A 58 17.78 12.18 -4.94
CA ILE A 58 17.17 11.39 -3.86
C ILE A 58 16.28 12.25 -2.96
N VAL A 59 16.74 13.45 -2.59
CA VAL A 59 15.94 14.39 -1.80
C VAL A 59 14.65 14.75 -2.56
N HIS A 60 14.76 15.02 -3.86
CA HIS A 60 13.60 15.28 -4.71
C HIS A 60 12.66 14.06 -4.77
N LEU A 61 13.19 12.85 -4.99
CA LEU A 61 12.39 11.62 -5.03
C LEU A 61 11.69 11.35 -3.69
N MET A 62 12.35 11.59 -2.55
CA MET A 62 11.73 11.47 -1.24
C MET A 62 10.58 12.46 -1.03
N LYS A 63 10.77 13.72 -1.44
CA LYS A 63 9.73 14.76 -1.39
C LYS A 63 8.54 14.35 -2.26
N LYS A 64 8.81 13.96 -3.52
CA LYS A 64 7.79 13.51 -4.47
C LYS A 64 7.02 12.30 -3.95
N THR A 65 7.69 11.27 -3.42
CA THR A 65 7.00 10.10 -2.87
C THR A 65 6.16 10.44 -1.63
N ARG A 66 6.57 11.41 -0.81
CA ARG A 66 5.74 11.92 0.30
C ARG A 66 4.49 12.65 -0.20
N GLU A 67 4.63 13.50 -1.21
CA GLU A 67 3.49 14.18 -1.85
C GLU A 67 2.51 13.16 -2.44
N GLU A 68 3.01 12.18 -3.20
CA GLU A 68 2.21 11.07 -3.72
C GLU A 68 1.50 10.32 -2.58
N GLN A 69 2.15 10.09 -1.45
CA GLN A 69 1.54 9.40 -0.29
C GLN A 69 0.42 10.23 0.37
N THR A 70 0.57 11.55 0.45
CA THR A 70 -0.48 12.44 0.98
C THR A 70 -1.71 12.46 0.08
N ALA A 71 -1.52 12.57 -1.24
CA ALA A 71 -2.60 12.49 -2.22
C ALA A 71 -3.29 11.12 -2.15
N TYR A 72 -2.49 10.05 -2.01
CA TYR A 72 -3.00 8.70 -1.88
C TYR A 72 -3.90 8.50 -0.65
N ASN A 73 -3.49 9.01 0.53
CA ASN A 73 -4.29 8.91 1.75
C ASN A 73 -5.65 9.61 1.61
N LYS A 74 -5.69 10.80 1.01
CA LYS A 74 -6.94 11.52 0.72
C LYS A 74 -7.88 10.71 -0.17
N ASN A 75 -7.33 10.01 -1.17
CA ASN A 75 -8.14 9.18 -2.04
C ASN A 75 -8.63 7.89 -1.33
N VAL A 76 -7.85 7.34 -0.39
CA VAL A 76 -8.32 6.25 0.47
C VAL A 76 -9.52 6.68 1.34
N GLU A 77 -9.54 7.93 1.83
CA GLU A 77 -10.69 8.47 2.56
C GLU A 77 -11.95 8.60 1.66
N SER A 78 -11.76 9.04 0.41
CA SER A 78 -12.80 9.05 -0.63
C SER A 78 -13.37 7.64 -0.88
N PHE A 79 -12.50 6.63 -0.92
CA PHE A 79 -12.91 5.23 -1.03
C PHE A 79 -13.70 4.75 0.20
N GLN A 80 -13.29 5.11 1.43
CA GLN A 80 -14.04 4.77 2.64
C GLN A 80 -15.44 5.39 2.65
N SER A 81 -15.54 6.65 2.22
CA SER A 81 -16.82 7.35 2.09
C SER A 81 -17.74 6.66 1.08
N SER A 82 -17.17 6.26 -0.06
CA SER A 82 -17.86 5.50 -1.10
C SER A 82 -18.33 4.13 -0.61
N ARG A 83 -17.50 3.44 0.18
CA ARG A 83 -17.84 2.15 0.81
C ARG A 83 -18.99 2.30 1.81
N LEU A 84 -19.02 3.37 2.58
CA LEU A 84 -20.11 3.65 3.51
C LEU A 84 -21.43 3.92 2.77
N LEU A 85 -21.37 4.68 1.68
CA LEU A 85 -22.52 4.92 0.81
C LEU A 85 -23.07 3.62 0.22
N LEU A 86 -22.19 2.75 -0.28
CA LEU A 86 -22.57 1.42 -0.77
C LEU A 86 -23.23 0.59 0.33
N LYS A 87 -22.66 0.57 1.55
CA LYS A 87 -23.25 -0.15 2.69
C LYS A 87 -24.67 0.34 3.02
N ARG A 88 -24.92 1.65 2.97
CA ARG A 88 -26.26 2.22 3.19
C ARG A 88 -27.25 1.81 2.10
N GLN A 89 -26.84 1.86 0.84
CA GLN A 89 -27.70 1.42 -0.27
C GLN A 89 -27.98 -0.08 -0.23
N ALA A 90 -26.94 -0.86 0.08
CA ALA A 90 -27.02 -2.30 0.27
C ALA A 90 -27.98 -2.69 1.40
N ALA A 91 -27.97 -1.96 2.53
CA ALA A 91 -28.87 -2.23 3.64
C ALA A 91 -30.35 -2.13 3.24
N LYS A 92 -30.72 -1.15 2.40
CA LYS A 92 -32.10 -1.01 1.88
C LYS A 92 -32.50 -2.17 0.97
N MET A 93 -31.57 -2.64 0.13
CA MET A 93 -31.79 -3.80 -0.73
C MET A 93 -31.96 -5.07 0.10
N LEU A 94 -31.07 -5.30 1.08
CA LEU A 94 -31.09 -6.48 1.94
C LEU A 94 -32.30 -6.51 2.86
N SER A 95 -32.75 -5.36 3.38
CA SER A 95 -34.00 -5.28 4.17
C SER A 95 -35.23 -5.62 3.32
N SER A 96 -35.24 -5.22 2.05
CA SER A 96 -36.34 -5.55 1.12
C SER A 96 -36.33 -7.04 0.72
N LEU A 97 -35.14 -7.64 0.66
CA LEU A 97 -34.93 -9.08 0.46
C LEU A 97 -35.11 -9.90 1.75
N SER A 98 -35.35 -9.27 2.88
CA SER A 98 -35.36 -9.97 4.16
C SER A 98 -36.57 -10.89 4.23
N VAL A 99 -36.38 -12.01 4.93
CA VAL A 99 -37.45 -12.99 5.10
C VAL A 99 -38.61 -12.39 5.89
N GLU A 100 -38.34 -11.41 6.77
CA GLU A 100 -39.33 -10.66 7.53
C GLU A 100 -40.29 -9.86 6.64
N SER A 101 -39.79 -9.28 5.54
CA SER A 101 -40.61 -8.57 4.55
C SER A 101 -41.63 -9.53 3.92
N LEU A 102 -41.21 -10.74 3.56
CA LEU A 102 -42.11 -11.78 3.04
C LEU A 102 -43.00 -12.39 4.13
N ASP A 103 -42.50 -12.56 5.35
CA ASP A 103 -43.25 -13.13 6.47
C ASP A 103 -44.41 -12.20 6.86
N THR A 104 -44.25 -10.87 6.72
CA THR A 104 -45.34 -9.90 6.89
C THR A 104 -46.46 -10.12 5.88
N LEU A 105 -46.11 -10.26 4.59
CA LEU A 105 -47.06 -10.59 3.52
C LEU A 105 -47.71 -11.96 3.74
N THR A 106 -46.93 -12.95 4.17
CA THR A 106 -47.36 -14.31 4.48
C THR A 106 -48.39 -14.34 5.61
N ASN A 107 -48.15 -13.59 6.69
CA ASN A 107 -49.04 -13.52 7.84
C ASN A 107 -50.35 -12.79 7.49
N SER A 108 -50.28 -11.70 6.73
CA SER A 108 -51.46 -10.99 6.22
C SER A 108 -52.31 -11.91 5.32
N THR A 109 -51.66 -12.61 4.40
CA THR A 109 -52.30 -13.58 3.51
C THR A 109 -52.98 -14.70 4.31
N ARG A 110 -52.29 -15.26 5.31
CA ARG A 110 -52.85 -16.33 6.16
C ARG A 110 -54.11 -15.86 6.87
N ARG A 111 -54.10 -14.69 7.50
CA ARG A 111 -55.27 -14.11 8.17
C ARG A 111 -56.42 -13.88 7.19
N SER A 112 -56.13 -13.31 6.02
CA SER A 112 -57.15 -13.07 4.98
C SER A 112 -57.77 -14.37 4.48
N MET A 113 -56.97 -15.42 4.28
CA MET A 113 -57.47 -16.71 3.80
C MET A 113 -58.27 -17.46 4.88
N THR A 114 -57.80 -17.47 6.13
CA THR A 114 -58.53 -18.10 7.25
C THR A 114 -59.84 -17.38 7.56
N GLY A 115 -59.88 -16.05 7.40
CA GLY A 115 -61.10 -15.25 7.57
C GLY A 115 -62.04 -15.27 6.35
N SER A 116 -61.66 -15.88 5.24
CA SER A 116 -62.48 -15.98 4.03
C SER A 116 -63.35 -17.24 4.06
N TRP A 117 -64.66 -17.08 4.04
CA TRP A 117 -65.62 -18.19 4.14
C TRP A 117 -65.87 -18.89 2.80
N THR A 118 -65.32 -18.36 1.70
CA THR A 118 -65.60 -18.82 0.34
C THR A 118 -64.32 -19.23 -0.39
N THR A 119 -64.45 -20.21 -1.29
CA THR A 119 -63.38 -20.65 -2.19
C THR A 119 -62.85 -19.49 -3.05
N LEU A 120 -63.71 -18.53 -3.43
CA LEU A 120 -63.30 -17.32 -4.15
C LEU A 120 -62.35 -16.44 -3.31
N GLY A 121 -62.64 -16.28 -2.01
CA GLY A 121 -61.76 -15.55 -1.09
C GLY A 121 -60.39 -16.20 -0.93
N LEU A 122 -60.33 -17.54 -0.86
CA LEU A 122 -59.05 -18.28 -0.86
C LEU A 122 -58.24 -18.05 -2.14
N LYS A 123 -58.90 -18.15 -3.31
CA LYS A 123 -58.26 -17.92 -4.61
C LYS A 123 -57.72 -16.49 -4.72
N LYS A 124 -58.45 -15.50 -4.21
CA LYS A 124 -58.00 -14.10 -4.15
C LYS A 124 -56.80 -13.92 -3.23
N GLY A 125 -56.81 -14.54 -2.04
CA GLY A 125 -55.67 -14.49 -1.10
C GLY A 125 -54.38 -15.04 -1.71
N MET A 126 -54.45 -16.17 -2.41
CA MET A 126 -53.29 -16.75 -3.10
C MET A 126 -52.74 -15.83 -4.20
N GLN A 127 -53.63 -15.22 -4.98
CA GLN A 127 -53.27 -14.26 -6.01
C GLN A 127 -52.57 -13.04 -5.40
N THR A 128 -53.16 -12.43 -4.38
CA THR A 128 -52.59 -11.26 -3.69
C THR A 128 -51.21 -11.56 -3.08
N PHE A 129 -50.98 -12.77 -2.57
CA PHE A 129 -49.67 -13.17 -2.09
C PHE A 129 -48.59 -13.18 -3.19
N PHE A 130 -48.89 -13.77 -4.35
CA PHE A 130 -47.91 -13.85 -5.44
C PHE A 130 -47.71 -12.52 -6.15
N GLU A 131 -48.76 -11.71 -6.32
CA GLU A 131 -48.64 -10.32 -6.78
C GLU A 131 -47.74 -9.51 -5.85
N GLY A 132 -48.01 -9.53 -4.54
CA GLY A 132 -47.18 -8.83 -3.55
C GLY A 132 -45.74 -9.34 -3.49
N SER A 133 -45.54 -10.66 -3.63
CA SER A 133 -44.18 -11.24 -3.62
C SER A 133 -43.38 -10.82 -4.87
N ASN A 134 -44.03 -10.77 -6.03
CA ASN A 134 -43.42 -10.28 -7.26
C ASN A 134 -43.10 -8.78 -7.19
N ASP A 135 -43.99 -7.97 -6.59
CA ASP A 135 -43.74 -6.54 -6.37
C ASP A 135 -42.52 -6.30 -5.49
N ILE A 136 -42.36 -7.08 -4.41
CA ILE A 136 -41.16 -7.00 -3.56
C ILE A 136 -39.91 -7.38 -4.37
N MET A 137 -39.97 -8.46 -5.15
CA MET A 137 -38.84 -8.91 -5.98
C MET A 137 -38.45 -7.86 -7.05
N ASN A 138 -39.43 -7.20 -7.67
CA ASN A 138 -39.19 -6.13 -8.64
C ASN A 138 -38.50 -4.92 -8.00
N LYS A 139 -38.97 -4.48 -6.82
CA LYS A 139 -38.31 -3.39 -6.05
C LYS A 139 -36.87 -3.75 -5.68
N VAL A 140 -36.63 -5.00 -5.30
CA VAL A 140 -35.29 -5.50 -5.01
C VAL A 140 -34.39 -5.45 -6.25
N LEU A 141 -34.90 -5.82 -7.43
CA LEU A 141 -34.15 -5.74 -8.69
C LEU A 141 -33.73 -4.30 -9.00
N GLU A 142 -34.64 -3.34 -8.80
CA GLU A 142 -34.33 -1.92 -8.97
C GLU A 142 -33.23 -1.46 -8.00
N HIS A 143 -33.31 -1.85 -6.73
CA HIS A 143 -32.27 -1.53 -5.74
C HIS A 143 -30.93 -2.20 -6.05
N SER A 144 -30.95 -3.43 -6.56
CA SER A 144 -29.76 -4.14 -7.04
C SER A 144 -29.09 -3.41 -8.20
N GLU A 145 -29.86 -2.93 -9.16
CA GLU A 145 -29.35 -2.14 -10.28
C GLU A 145 -28.73 -0.82 -9.82
N GLN A 146 -29.34 -0.13 -8.85
CA GLN A 146 -28.76 1.07 -8.24
C GLN A 146 -27.44 0.76 -7.54
N ALA A 147 -27.37 -0.34 -6.77
CA ALA A 147 -26.14 -0.77 -6.11
C ALA A 147 -25.04 -1.11 -7.13
N ARG A 148 -25.39 -1.80 -8.24
CA ARG A 148 -24.47 -2.13 -9.33
C ARG A 148 -23.91 -0.88 -10.02
N ARG A 149 -24.76 0.11 -10.30
CA ARG A 149 -24.33 1.41 -10.86
C ARG A 149 -23.39 2.14 -9.90
N LEU A 150 -23.70 2.13 -8.62
CA LEU A 150 -22.84 2.73 -7.60
C LEU A 150 -21.47 2.03 -7.55
N VAL A 151 -21.42 0.70 -7.52
CA VAL A 151 -20.15 -0.04 -7.58
C VAL A 151 -19.34 0.35 -8.81
N LYS A 152 -19.96 0.40 -10.00
CA LYS A 152 -19.27 0.84 -11.23
C LYS A 152 -18.71 2.26 -11.11
N ALA A 153 -19.49 3.18 -10.54
CA ALA A 153 -19.05 4.55 -10.31
C ALA A 153 -17.85 4.61 -9.34
N ILE A 154 -17.86 3.80 -8.28
CA ILE A 154 -16.74 3.71 -7.32
C ILE A 154 -15.48 3.19 -8.00
N TYR A 155 -15.59 2.12 -8.79
CA TYR A 155 -14.48 1.57 -9.56
C TYR A 155 -13.91 2.58 -10.56
N ASN A 156 -14.79 3.26 -11.31
CA ASN A 156 -14.37 4.28 -12.27
C ASN A 156 -13.68 5.47 -11.60
N LYS A 157 -14.27 5.98 -10.51
CA LYS A 157 -13.68 7.05 -9.70
C LYS A 157 -12.31 6.64 -9.18
N PHE A 158 -12.19 5.42 -8.66
CA PHE A 158 -10.92 4.88 -8.19
C PHE A 158 -9.88 4.80 -9.33
N HIS A 159 -10.28 4.32 -10.51
CA HIS A 159 -9.38 4.23 -11.66
C HIS A 159 -8.86 5.61 -12.10
N ILE A 160 -9.76 6.59 -12.25
CA ILE A 160 -9.43 7.96 -12.68
C ILE A 160 -8.57 8.67 -11.64
N GLU A 161 -8.92 8.59 -10.35
CA GLU A 161 -8.21 9.30 -9.29
C GLU A 161 -6.83 8.69 -8.96
N HIS A 162 -6.60 7.43 -9.31
CA HIS A 162 -5.38 6.72 -8.92
C HIS A 162 -4.48 6.26 -10.08
N GLY A 163 -4.93 6.29 -11.33
CA GLY A 163 -4.13 5.83 -12.49
C GLY A 163 -3.71 4.35 -12.41
N LEU A 164 -4.39 3.57 -11.56
CA LEU A 164 -4.13 2.15 -11.34
C LEU A 164 -4.87 1.32 -12.38
N PRO A 165 -4.46 0.08 -12.72
CA PRO A 165 -5.14 -0.74 -13.75
C PRO A 165 -6.65 -0.85 -13.54
N ALA A 166 -7.41 -0.75 -14.63
CA ALA A 166 -8.87 -0.90 -14.60
C ALA A 166 -9.21 -2.35 -14.26
N ILE A 167 -9.95 -2.56 -13.18
CA ILE A 167 -10.48 -3.86 -12.79
C ILE A 167 -11.99 -3.79 -12.96
N GLU A 168 -12.59 -4.81 -13.57
CA GLU A 168 -14.04 -4.89 -13.64
C GLU A 168 -14.61 -5.52 -12.37
N PRO A 169 -15.68 -4.95 -11.78
CA PRO A 169 -16.35 -5.56 -10.65
C PRO A 169 -17.06 -6.85 -11.07
N LYS A 170 -17.09 -7.84 -10.16
CA LYS A 170 -17.87 -9.08 -10.34
C LYS A 170 -19.34 -8.74 -10.62
N THR A 171 -19.88 -9.34 -11.68
CA THR A 171 -21.27 -9.16 -12.07
C THR A 171 -22.22 -9.74 -11.01
N PHE A 172 -23.35 -9.06 -10.82
CA PHE A 172 -24.42 -9.48 -9.92
C PHE A 172 -25.74 -9.42 -10.67
N SER A 173 -26.53 -10.48 -10.53
CA SER A 173 -27.86 -10.59 -11.12
C SER A 173 -28.76 -11.37 -10.17
N LEU A 174 -29.97 -10.85 -10.00
CA LEU A 174 -31.06 -11.52 -9.30
C LEU A 174 -32.10 -12.10 -10.27
N ASP A 175 -31.84 -12.04 -11.59
CA ASP A 175 -32.79 -12.46 -12.63
C ASP A 175 -33.21 -13.92 -12.49
N ARG A 176 -32.27 -14.79 -12.06
CA ARG A 176 -32.56 -16.20 -11.77
C ARG A 176 -33.61 -16.37 -10.66
N PHE A 177 -33.62 -15.49 -9.66
CA PHE A 177 -34.57 -15.56 -8.54
C PHE A 177 -35.93 -14.98 -8.97
N LYS A 178 -35.92 -13.89 -9.75
CA LYS A 178 -37.13 -13.35 -10.39
C LYS A 178 -37.83 -14.42 -11.23
N ARG A 179 -37.09 -15.07 -12.13
CA ARG A 179 -37.66 -16.13 -12.98
C ARG A 179 -38.21 -17.30 -12.16
N ARG A 180 -37.56 -17.66 -11.05
CA ARG A 180 -38.10 -18.71 -10.16
C ARG A 180 -39.39 -18.25 -9.48
N MET A 181 -39.51 -16.97 -9.09
CA MET A 181 -40.75 -16.42 -8.53
C MET A 181 -41.89 -16.40 -9.56
N GLU A 182 -41.59 -16.05 -10.82
CA GLU A 182 -42.56 -16.10 -11.92
C GLU A 182 -43.10 -17.53 -12.12
N ILE A 183 -42.21 -18.53 -12.19
CA ILE A 183 -42.60 -19.95 -12.30
C ILE A 183 -43.46 -20.39 -11.11
N LEU A 184 -43.11 -19.98 -9.87
CA LEU A 184 -43.93 -20.28 -8.69
C LEU A 184 -45.32 -19.61 -8.76
N GLY A 185 -45.41 -18.42 -9.37
CA GLY A 185 -46.67 -17.74 -9.65
C GLY A 185 -47.55 -18.55 -10.59
N ASP A 186 -46.98 -19.11 -11.67
CA ASP A 186 -47.69 -19.97 -12.61
C ASP A 186 -48.15 -21.28 -11.95
N GLU A 187 -47.28 -21.91 -11.14
CA GLU A 187 -47.62 -23.09 -10.33
C GLU A 187 -48.79 -22.78 -9.37
N ALA A 188 -48.77 -21.61 -8.74
CA ALA A 188 -49.84 -21.17 -7.84
C ALA A 188 -51.14 -20.88 -8.60
N GLU A 189 -51.07 -20.34 -9.81
CA GLU A 189 -52.25 -20.13 -10.63
C GLU A 189 -52.88 -21.45 -11.08
N ALA A 190 -52.06 -22.44 -11.48
CA ALA A 190 -52.53 -23.78 -11.80
C ALA A 190 -53.19 -24.44 -10.57
N PHE A 191 -52.56 -24.32 -9.40
CA PHE A 191 -53.13 -24.78 -8.13
C PHE A 191 -54.48 -24.11 -7.82
N ARG A 192 -54.58 -22.80 -8.05
CA ARG A 192 -55.80 -21.99 -7.84
C ARG A 192 -56.94 -22.38 -8.79
N LYS A 193 -56.63 -22.69 -10.05
CA LYS A 193 -57.61 -23.06 -11.09
C LYS A 193 -58.03 -24.54 -11.02
N SER A 194 -57.30 -25.37 -10.27
CA SER A 194 -57.57 -26.81 -10.20
C SER A 194 -58.99 -27.14 -9.67
N PRO A 195 -59.72 -28.06 -10.31
CA PRO A 195 -61.01 -28.57 -9.81
C PRO A 195 -60.88 -29.19 -8.41
N VAL A 196 -59.76 -29.86 -8.14
CA VAL A 196 -59.47 -30.47 -6.83
C VAL A 196 -59.47 -29.41 -5.73
N THR A 197 -58.80 -28.28 -5.95
CA THR A 197 -58.77 -27.14 -5.00
C THR A 197 -60.16 -26.55 -4.74
N THR A 198 -61.07 -26.68 -5.70
CA THR A 198 -62.45 -26.16 -5.58
C THR A 198 -63.36 -27.12 -4.79
N MET A 199 -63.06 -28.42 -4.81
CA MET A 199 -63.85 -29.48 -4.16
C MET A 199 -63.28 -29.98 -2.83
N THR A 200 -62.13 -29.44 -2.38
CA THR A 200 -61.47 -29.87 -1.13
C THR A 200 -61.79 -28.92 0.03
N GLU A 201 -61.72 -29.45 1.27
CA GLU A 201 -61.86 -28.66 2.49
C GLU A 201 -60.91 -27.46 2.52
N GLN A 202 -61.43 -26.29 2.93
CA GLN A 202 -60.71 -25.02 2.98
C GLN A 202 -59.42 -25.11 3.82
N GLY A 203 -59.47 -25.77 4.98
CA GLY A 203 -58.32 -25.95 5.86
C GLY A 203 -57.17 -26.71 5.18
N TYR A 204 -57.49 -27.75 4.42
CA TYR A 204 -56.51 -28.51 3.66
C TYR A 204 -55.89 -27.68 2.53
N VAL A 205 -56.71 -26.93 1.78
CA VAL A 205 -56.24 -26.06 0.69
C VAL A 205 -55.27 -24.99 1.21
N ILE A 206 -55.62 -24.33 2.32
CA ILE A 206 -54.77 -23.36 3.00
C ILE A 206 -53.45 -24.03 3.40
N LYS A 207 -53.51 -25.15 4.13
CA LYS A 207 -52.31 -25.86 4.61
C LYS A 207 -51.39 -26.25 3.46
N LYS A 208 -51.95 -26.83 2.38
CA LYS A 208 -51.18 -27.23 1.19
C LYS A 208 -50.51 -26.02 0.54
N PHE A 209 -51.23 -24.92 0.31
CA PHE A 209 -50.68 -23.69 -0.25
C PHE A 209 -49.48 -23.17 0.55
N PHE A 210 -49.60 -23.08 1.88
CA PHE A 210 -48.52 -22.58 2.72
C PHE A 210 -47.32 -23.53 2.75
N ILE A 211 -47.55 -24.84 2.87
CA ILE A 211 -46.46 -25.82 2.93
C ILE A 211 -45.74 -25.92 1.59
N SER A 212 -46.45 -25.95 0.46
CA SER A 212 -45.86 -26.22 -0.84
C SER A 212 -45.40 -24.97 -1.60
N LEU A 213 -46.20 -23.90 -1.66
CA LEU A 213 -45.92 -22.75 -2.52
C LEU A 213 -45.25 -21.61 -1.73
N VAL A 214 -45.81 -21.24 -0.58
CA VAL A 214 -45.25 -20.16 0.24
C VAL A 214 -43.86 -20.52 0.78
N SER A 215 -43.66 -21.76 1.25
CA SER A 215 -42.33 -22.22 1.70
C SER A 215 -41.29 -22.14 0.59
N GLN A 216 -41.66 -22.43 -0.67
CA GLN A 216 -40.77 -22.30 -1.81
C GLN A 216 -40.45 -20.84 -2.13
N ALA A 217 -41.45 -19.96 -2.12
CA ALA A 217 -41.23 -18.52 -2.28
C ALA A 217 -40.26 -18.00 -1.20
N ARG A 218 -40.46 -18.39 0.06
CA ARG A 218 -39.57 -18.04 1.18
C ARG A 218 -38.13 -18.49 0.94
N ASN A 219 -37.94 -19.70 0.42
CA ASN A 219 -36.61 -20.21 0.07
C ASN A 219 -35.95 -19.41 -1.06
N VAL A 220 -36.73 -18.92 -2.05
CA VAL A 220 -36.21 -18.05 -3.11
C VAL A 220 -35.71 -16.73 -2.53
N PHE A 221 -36.50 -16.09 -1.66
CA PHE A 221 -36.09 -14.87 -0.96
C PHE A 221 -34.84 -15.07 -0.11
N TYR A 222 -34.79 -16.15 0.68
CA TYR A 222 -33.62 -16.50 1.49
C TYR A 222 -32.34 -16.65 0.63
N LYS A 223 -32.42 -17.40 -0.48
CA LYS A 223 -31.28 -17.59 -1.39
C LYS A 223 -30.88 -16.30 -2.10
N ALA A 224 -31.86 -15.47 -2.49
CA ALA A 224 -31.60 -14.17 -3.10
C ALA A 224 -30.88 -13.23 -2.12
N ASN A 225 -31.33 -13.21 -0.86
CA ASN A 225 -30.70 -12.44 0.22
C ASN A 225 -29.24 -12.90 0.45
N GLN A 226 -29.01 -14.20 0.65
CA GLN A 226 -27.67 -14.75 0.84
C GLN A 226 -26.74 -14.47 -0.35
N SER A 227 -27.25 -14.56 -1.58
CA SER A 227 -26.49 -14.24 -2.79
C SER A 227 -26.12 -12.75 -2.83
N ALA A 228 -27.03 -11.86 -2.44
CA ALA A 228 -26.79 -10.43 -2.38
C ALA A 228 -25.74 -10.06 -1.32
N GLU A 229 -25.85 -10.64 -0.12
CA GLU A 229 -24.86 -10.44 0.95
C GLU A 229 -23.46 -10.89 0.55
N THR A 230 -23.37 -12.05 -0.09
CA THR A 230 -22.08 -12.60 -0.55
C THR A 230 -21.45 -11.69 -1.59
N TRP A 231 -22.23 -11.24 -2.58
CA TRP A 231 -21.74 -10.31 -3.58
C TRP A 231 -21.27 -8.99 -2.95
N LEU A 232 -22.04 -8.40 -2.03
CA LEU A 232 -21.67 -7.16 -1.33
C LEU A 232 -20.38 -7.29 -0.52
N ARG A 233 -20.14 -8.46 0.08
CA ARG A 233 -18.91 -8.77 0.83
C ARG A 233 -17.69 -8.88 -0.08
N GLU A 234 -17.86 -9.42 -1.29
CA GLU A 234 -16.77 -9.70 -2.21
C GLU A 234 -16.44 -8.54 -3.15
N VAL A 235 -17.44 -7.75 -3.54
CA VAL A 235 -17.33 -6.78 -4.65
C VAL A 235 -16.29 -5.68 -4.41
N MET A 236 -15.97 -5.38 -3.15
CA MET A 236 -14.98 -4.34 -2.80
C MET A 236 -13.57 -4.91 -2.55
N ASN A 237 -13.42 -6.23 -2.44
CA ASN A 237 -12.14 -6.85 -2.09
C ASN A 237 -11.00 -6.54 -3.07
N PRO A 238 -11.22 -6.53 -4.41
CA PRO A 238 -10.17 -6.18 -5.36
C PRO A 238 -9.61 -4.77 -5.11
N LEU A 239 -10.49 -3.79 -4.86
CA LEU A 239 -10.06 -2.41 -4.57
C LEU A 239 -9.30 -2.32 -3.24
N VAL A 240 -9.78 -3.00 -2.20
CA VAL A 240 -9.07 -3.04 -0.90
C VAL A 240 -7.66 -3.63 -1.05
N ARG A 241 -7.53 -4.69 -1.85
CA ARG A 241 -6.24 -5.33 -2.13
C ARG A 241 -5.30 -4.37 -2.87
N GLN A 242 -5.78 -3.76 -3.95
CA GLN A 242 -4.99 -2.81 -4.74
C GLN A 242 -4.54 -1.62 -3.89
N ILE A 243 -5.41 -1.15 -2.98
CA ILE A 243 -5.09 -0.09 -2.02
C ILE A 243 -3.95 -0.53 -1.08
N LYS A 244 -4.01 -1.75 -0.56
CA LYS A 244 -2.99 -2.27 0.35
C LYS A 244 -1.65 -2.48 -0.35
N GLU A 245 -1.67 -2.98 -1.58
CA GLU A 245 -0.47 -3.22 -2.39
C GLU A 245 0.23 -1.90 -2.73
N HIS A 246 -0.52 -0.90 -3.21
CA HIS A 246 0.04 0.41 -3.55
C HIS A 246 0.64 1.10 -2.32
N LYS A 247 -0.04 1.06 -1.16
CA LYS A 247 0.50 1.58 0.10
C LYS A 247 1.84 0.94 0.48
N THR A 248 1.89 -0.40 0.47
CA THR A 248 3.10 -1.16 0.79
C THR A 248 4.25 -0.81 -0.16
N MET A 249 3.96 -0.65 -1.46
CA MET A 249 4.94 -0.24 -2.47
C MET A 249 5.56 1.13 -2.15
N MET A 250 4.73 2.13 -1.80
CA MET A 250 5.21 3.48 -1.45
C MET A 250 6.04 3.48 -0.16
N GLU A 251 5.60 2.75 0.86
CA GLU A 251 6.34 2.62 2.12
C GLU A 251 7.71 1.96 1.91
N ASN A 252 7.77 0.92 1.10
CA ASN A 252 9.03 0.27 0.71
C ASN A 252 9.94 1.22 -0.07
N ARG A 253 9.39 1.98 -1.03
CA ARG A 253 10.14 2.99 -1.79
C ARG A 253 10.75 4.05 -0.87
N LEU A 254 9.99 4.58 0.09
CA LEU A 254 10.50 5.53 1.08
C LEU A 254 11.58 4.91 1.98
N LYS A 255 11.39 3.67 2.42
CA LYS A 255 12.38 2.96 3.22
C LYS A 255 13.70 2.77 2.46
N THR A 256 13.63 2.40 1.19
CA THR A 256 14.81 2.28 0.32
C THR A 256 15.48 3.63 0.11
N LEU A 257 14.73 4.69 -0.20
CA LEU A 257 15.28 6.03 -0.37
C LEU A 257 15.96 6.56 0.91
N ARG A 258 15.38 6.31 2.09
CA ARG A 258 16.01 6.64 3.38
C ARG A 258 17.31 5.90 3.60
N LYS A 259 17.34 4.58 3.36
CA LYS A 259 18.57 3.78 3.48
C LYS A 259 19.68 4.28 2.55
N ILE A 260 19.33 4.68 1.32
CA ILE A 260 20.31 5.23 0.37
C ILE A 260 20.81 6.59 0.88
N SER A 261 19.93 7.45 1.41
CA SER A 261 20.32 8.72 2.03
C SER A 261 21.27 8.52 3.21
N GLU A 262 20.92 7.64 4.15
CA GLU A 262 21.75 7.33 5.34
C GLU A 262 23.11 6.75 4.94
N SER A 263 23.15 5.84 3.95
CA SER A 263 24.40 5.30 3.42
C SER A 263 25.25 6.36 2.71
N ARG A 264 24.62 7.41 2.18
CA ARG A 264 25.34 8.55 1.60
C ARG A 264 25.88 9.46 2.70
N ASP A 265 25.10 9.77 3.73
CA ASP A 265 25.55 10.63 4.83
C ASP A 265 26.79 10.02 5.52
N THR A 266 26.90 8.68 5.58
CA THR A 266 28.12 8.01 6.04
C THR A 266 29.29 8.14 5.06
N LEU A 267 29.05 8.09 3.74
CA LEU A 267 30.06 8.34 2.71
C LEU A 267 30.56 9.81 2.75
N ASP A 268 29.65 10.77 2.91
CA ASP A 268 29.98 12.19 3.00
C ASP A 268 30.79 12.48 4.28
N ALA A 269 30.40 11.90 5.42
CA ALA A 269 31.17 12.00 6.67
C ALA A 269 32.58 11.40 6.54
N LYS A 270 32.73 10.27 5.85
CA LYS A 270 34.04 9.64 5.60
C LYS A 270 34.90 10.46 4.64
N THR A 271 34.27 11.08 3.64
CA THR A 271 34.95 11.99 2.71
C THR A 271 35.48 13.22 3.46
N ALA A 272 34.66 13.85 4.31
CA ALA A 272 35.09 14.97 5.14
C ALA A 272 36.22 14.61 6.13
N ALA A 273 36.18 13.40 6.70
CA ALA A 273 37.26 12.90 7.56
C ALA A 273 38.58 12.71 6.81
N LEU A 274 38.53 12.14 5.59
CA LEU A 274 39.70 11.97 4.74
C LEU A 274 40.26 13.31 4.23
N GLU A 275 39.41 14.29 3.95
CA GLU A 275 39.85 15.66 3.61
C GLU A 275 40.59 16.32 4.78
N LYS A 276 40.09 16.13 6.00
CA LYS A 276 40.76 16.62 7.20
C LYS A 276 42.12 15.94 7.42
N GLU A 277 42.18 14.61 7.28
CA GLU A 277 43.44 13.86 7.39
C GLU A 277 44.45 14.28 6.31
N GLU A 278 44.00 14.49 5.07
CA GLU A 278 44.86 14.96 3.98
C GLU A 278 45.44 16.35 4.27
N LEU A 279 44.63 17.26 4.80
CA LEU A 279 45.05 18.61 5.19
C LEU A 279 46.06 18.59 6.35
N GLU A 280 45.86 17.74 7.35
CA GLU A 280 46.82 17.52 8.45
C GLU A 280 48.16 16.97 7.93
N LEU A 281 48.14 16.00 6.99
CA LEU A 281 49.34 15.45 6.38
C LEU A 281 50.08 16.48 5.51
N GLN A 282 49.36 17.33 4.78
CA GLN A 282 49.96 18.44 4.02
C GLN A 282 50.66 19.44 4.95
N GLN A 283 50.05 19.75 6.10
CA GLN A 283 50.65 20.65 7.09
C GLN A 283 51.92 20.04 7.70
N GLN A 284 51.90 18.76 8.06
CA GLN A 284 53.11 18.04 8.52
C GLN A 284 54.21 18.02 7.45
N LEU A 285 53.85 17.82 6.17
CA LEU A 285 54.82 17.86 5.08
C LEU A 285 55.46 19.24 4.94
N LYS A 286 54.68 20.31 5.13
CA LYS A 286 55.17 21.69 5.07
C LYS A 286 56.16 21.97 6.20
N GLU A 287 55.81 21.62 7.44
CA GLU A 287 56.70 21.74 8.60
C GLU A 287 58.01 20.96 8.40
N LEU A 288 57.91 19.74 7.85
CA LEU A 288 59.08 18.90 7.60
C LEU A 288 60.00 19.49 6.52
N ASN A 289 59.43 20.12 5.48
CA ASN A 289 60.17 20.82 4.45
C ASN A 289 60.87 22.08 4.99
N GLU A 290 60.22 22.83 5.89
CA GLU A 290 60.81 23.99 6.56
C GLU A 290 62.02 23.58 7.42
N ILE A 291 61.90 22.48 8.18
CA ILE A 291 63.01 21.89 8.94
C ILE A 291 64.15 21.44 8.01
N HIS A 292 63.82 20.78 6.91
CA HIS A 292 64.80 20.32 5.91
C HIS A 292 65.58 21.49 5.28
N GLN A 293 64.89 22.61 4.99
CA GLN A 293 65.54 23.81 4.47
C GLN A 293 66.45 24.46 5.51
N GLY A 294 66.02 24.50 6.79
CA GLY A 294 66.85 25.01 7.88
C GLY A 294 68.13 24.21 8.10
N ILE A 295 68.06 22.87 8.02
CA ILE A 295 69.24 21.99 8.15
C ILE A 295 70.21 22.18 6.98
N ASN A 296 69.69 22.27 5.74
CA ASN A 296 70.54 22.50 4.56
C ASN A 296 71.19 23.89 4.54
N GLN A 297 70.52 24.92 5.08
CA GLN A 297 71.09 26.27 5.22
C GLN A 297 72.13 26.37 6.35
N ALA A 298 72.04 25.51 7.37
CA ALA A 298 73.04 25.41 8.43
C ALA A 298 74.28 24.58 8.04
N SER A 299 74.25 23.88 6.90
CA SER A 299 75.34 23.05 6.38
C SER A 299 76.13 23.65 5.18
N PRO A 300 76.71 24.87 5.24
CA PRO A 300 77.80 25.26 4.34
C PRO A 300 79.20 25.27 4.99
N PHE A 301 79.37 24.94 6.28
CA PHE A 301 80.67 24.99 6.94
C PHE A 301 81.08 23.63 7.51
N ASN A 302 81.76 22.82 6.71
CA ASN A 302 82.81 21.87 7.13
C ASN A 302 83.39 21.15 5.90
N THR A 303 84.02 21.91 5.01
CA THR A 303 84.83 21.31 3.93
C THR A 303 85.98 22.23 3.57
N GLU A 304 86.82 22.61 4.54
CA GLU A 304 88.13 23.23 4.29
C GLU A 304 88.94 23.27 5.61
N GLU A 305 89.49 22.13 6.03
CA GLU A 305 90.74 22.04 6.82
C GLU A 305 91.07 20.57 7.11
N GLN A 306 91.69 19.90 6.13
CA GLN A 306 92.68 18.82 6.33
C GLN A 306 93.38 18.54 4.99
N SER A 307 94.10 19.55 4.54
CA SER A 307 95.10 19.49 3.47
C SER A 307 96.19 20.53 3.78
N ALA A 308 96.87 20.38 4.91
CA ALA A 308 98.21 20.92 5.13
C ALA A 308 98.77 20.39 6.48
N ALA A 309 100.04 19.97 6.42
CA ALA A 309 100.92 19.43 7.47
C ALA A 309 100.70 17.96 7.86
#